data_AF-A0ABD1NML1-F1
#
_entry.id   AF-A0ABD1NML1-F1
#
_cell.length_a   1.000
_cell.length_b   1.000
_cell.length_c   1.000
_cell.angle_alpha   90.00
_cell.angle_beta   90.00
_cell.angle_gamma   90.00
#
_symmetry.space_group_name_H-M   'P 1'
#
loop_
_entity.id
_entity.type
_entity.pdbx_description
1 polymer ?
#
loop_
_entity_poly.entity_id
_entity_poly.type
_entity_poly.pdbx_seq_one_letter_code
_entity_poly.pdbx_strand_id
1 'polypeptide(L)'
;MSEEYVRSVVDLMVLKGHPMYRINGNFSVGDQTRVSFSEINFGWKKPIYEGPVGGMLFISFLYWFINGKGVDGIMVPIVLPHLAMKMFFRRSRKWQVKRSFILMLNSFNFANNYFSVKNLIDHLCVVTVIHMGSNGGDAVFSVRQGEVQMVVPAKVTPNEVKHLSDIDDDQEGLRMHISFIMLYKCNSSEPAKVIKRGISEALVEYYPLAGRMREGPNRKLMVECSAEGILFLEAEADVALEQLGDSIRPPSPHTKHFLCQVPVSRDYWMPFVVRSGVRMNHVVCDSFGLVQFLKMVATLARDPHAAIQPPVWRREIFGARVPPRVTCIHHEYQNIADHATSDSTNGMAHESFFFGPSEILVLRKRLPLHLQNCSTFELLSACLWKCRTMALNVNPNEEVGVSCFITAHGKVKIPDGYYGNAFVFPIALSKASLLCRSSLGYALGFIRETKARIRIREVSGGSYGSQGASNV
;
A
#
# COMPACT_ATOMS: atom_id res chain seq x y z
N MET A 1 -2.74 16.73 11.39
CA MET A 1 -3.04 17.17 10.03
C MET A 1 -4.28 18.01 10.09
N SER A 2 -4.20 19.25 9.65
CA SER A 2 -5.30 20.17 9.45
C SER A 2 -5.93 19.92 8.07
N GLU A 3 -7.19 20.30 7.92
CA GLU A 3 -7.85 20.32 6.61
C GLU A 3 -7.13 21.26 5.63
N GLU A 4 -6.57 22.37 6.12
CA GLU A 4 -5.82 23.32 5.29
C GLU A 4 -4.58 22.69 4.66
N TYR A 5 -3.85 21.84 5.38
CA TYR A 5 -2.69 21.14 4.82
C TYR A 5 -3.09 20.28 3.61
N VAL A 6 -4.19 19.54 3.73
CA VAL A 6 -4.72 18.69 2.65
C VAL A 6 -5.10 19.55 1.45
N ARG A 7 -5.84 20.65 1.67
CA ARG A 7 -6.24 21.56 0.57
C ARG A 7 -5.02 22.20 -0.10
N SER A 8 -3.99 22.57 0.66
CA SER A 8 -2.74 23.12 0.12
C SER A 8 -1.98 22.10 -0.74
N VAL A 9 -1.93 20.83 -0.33
CA VAL A 9 -1.33 19.74 -1.13
C VAL A 9 -2.06 19.59 -2.46
N VAL A 10 -3.40 19.53 -2.41
CA VAL A 10 -4.25 19.38 -3.59
C VAL A 10 -4.07 20.55 -4.57
N ASP A 11 -4.03 21.79 -4.07
CA ASP A 11 -3.78 22.95 -4.92
C ASP A 11 -2.38 22.94 -5.55
N LEU A 12 -1.36 22.53 -4.79
CA LEU A 12 0.00 22.39 -5.30
C LEU A 12 0.05 21.37 -6.44
N MET A 13 -0.64 20.23 -6.29
CA MET A 13 -0.71 19.18 -7.30
C MET A 13 -1.25 19.70 -8.63
N VAL A 14 -2.36 20.43 -8.59
CA VAL A 14 -2.97 21.03 -9.77
C VAL A 14 -2.06 22.10 -10.38
N LEU A 15 -1.48 22.99 -9.57
CA LEU A 15 -0.60 24.07 -10.06
C LEU A 15 0.70 23.56 -10.67
N LYS A 16 1.23 22.43 -10.18
CA LYS A 16 2.48 21.83 -10.67
C LYS A 16 2.26 20.80 -11.77
N GLY A 17 1.01 20.41 -12.05
CA GLY A 17 0.67 19.47 -13.11
C GLY A 17 1.28 18.09 -12.90
N HIS A 18 0.88 17.41 -11.82
CA HIS A 18 1.38 16.08 -11.40
C HIS A 18 2.83 16.12 -10.87
N PRO A 19 3.10 16.82 -9.75
CA PRO A 19 4.44 16.91 -9.22
C PRO A 19 4.98 15.53 -8.80
N MET A 20 6.21 15.25 -9.20
CA MET A 20 6.90 14.03 -8.76
C MET A 20 7.23 14.13 -7.27
N TYR A 21 6.89 13.07 -6.53
CA TYR A 21 7.36 12.92 -5.17
C TYR A 21 8.87 12.73 -5.16
N ARG A 22 9.56 13.33 -4.18
CA ARG A 22 11.01 13.15 -4.03
C ARG A 22 11.34 11.70 -3.66
N ILE A 23 11.95 10.95 -4.57
CA ILE A 23 12.32 9.53 -4.37
C ILE A 23 13.76 9.37 -3.86
N ASN A 24 14.70 10.21 -4.35
CA ASN A 24 16.12 10.10 -4.00
C ASN A 24 16.38 10.36 -2.51
N GLY A 25 17.08 9.44 -1.86
CA GLY A 25 17.38 9.49 -0.43
C GLY A 25 16.16 9.29 0.48
N ASN A 26 14.97 9.10 -0.09
CA ASN A 26 13.71 9.08 0.66
C ASN A 26 13.15 7.67 0.83
N PHE A 27 12.35 7.54 1.88
CA PHE A 27 11.69 6.29 2.26
C PHE A 27 10.32 6.59 2.84
N SER A 28 9.27 5.92 2.38
CA SER A 28 7.93 6.14 2.88
C SER A 28 7.49 4.99 3.78
N VAL A 29 6.79 5.33 4.86
CA VAL A 29 6.27 4.36 5.84
C VAL A 29 4.77 4.58 6.03
N GLY A 30 3.98 3.53 5.79
CA GLY A 30 2.54 3.55 6.02
C GLY A 30 2.11 2.61 7.14
N ASP A 31 1.01 2.94 7.81
CA ASP A 31 0.40 2.12 8.85
C ASP A 31 -0.83 1.39 8.29
N GLN A 32 -0.73 0.09 8.08
CA GLN A 32 -1.84 -0.76 7.66
C GLN A 32 -2.35 -1.65 8.81
N THR A 33 -1.84 -1.47 10.03
CA THR A 33 -2.19 -2.30 11.20
C THR A 33 -3.66 -2.16 11.62
N ARG A 34 -4.30 -1.08 11.19
CA ARG A 34 -5.71 -0.75 11.47
C ARG A 34 -6.64 -1.02 10.29
N VAL A 35 -6.11 -1.52 9.18
CA VAL A 35 -6.92 -1.81 8.00
C VAL A 35 -7.47 -3.23 8.15
N SER A 36 -8.79 -3.33 8.30
CA SER A 36 -9.51 -4.54 8.70
C SER A 36 -9.62 -5.63 7.63
N PHE A 37 -8.53 -5.98 6.95
CA PHE A 37 -8.52 -7.11 6.01
C PHE A 37 -8.88 -8.44 6.70
N SER A 38 -8.53 -8.60 7.99
CA SER A 38 -8.84 -9.77 8.81
C SER A 38 -10.34 -9.98 9.10
N GLU A 39 -11.17 -8.98 8.81
CA GLU A 39 -12.63 -9.04 9.02
C GLU A 39 -13.41 -9.51 7.79
N ILE A 40 -12.73 -9.68 6.65
CA ILE A 40 -13.37 -10.15 5.42
C ILE A 40 -13.71 -11.64 5.61
N ASN A 41 -15.00 -11.97 5.58
CA ASN A 41 -15.49 -13.32 5.89
C ASN A 41 -16.58 -13.75 4.92
N PHE A 42 -16.22 -14.66 4.00
CA PHE A 42 -17.11 -15.25 3.00
C PHE A 42 -18.03 -16.35 3.56
N GLY A 43 -18.05 -16.56 4.88
CA GLY A 43 -18.68 -17.71 5.54
C GLY A 43 -17.67 -18.81 5.88
N TRP A 44 -16.39 -18.61 5.56
CA TRP A 44 -15.30 -19.57 5.76
C TRP A 44 -14.41 -19.22 6.97
N LYS A 45 -14.94 -18.40 7.89
CA LYS A 45 -14.17 -17.75 8.97
C LYS A 45 -13.19 -16.70 8.41
N LYS A 46 -12.42 -16.10 9.32
CA LYS A 46 -11.41 -15.09 8.98
C LYS A 46 -10.27 -15.69 8.16
N PRO A 47 -9.61 -14.90 7.30
CA PRO A 47 -8.41 -15.36 6.62
C PRO A 47 -7.34 -15.81 7.63
N ILE A 48 -6.58 -16.83 7.24
CA ILE A 48 -5.40 -17.30 7.98
C ILE A 48 -4.17 -16.43 7.72
N TYR A 49 -4.20 -15.68 6.63
CA TYR A 49 -3.21 -14.66 6.28
C TYR A 49 -3.86 -13.65 5.35
N GLU A 50 -3.54 -12.39 5.62
CA GLU A 50 -3.91 -11.26 4.80
C GLU A 50 -2.75 -10.29 4.76
N GLY A 51 -2.48 -9.72 3.58
CA GLY A 51 -1.39 -8.78 3.45
C GLY A 51 -0.99 -8.54 2.01
N PRO A 52 0.04 -7.70 1.79
CA PRO A 52 0.55 -7.44 0.47
C PRO A 52 1.23 -8.70 -0.07
N VAL A 53 1.43 -8.72 -1.38
CA VAL A 53 2.21 -9.77 -2.04
C VAL A 53 3.71 -9.66 -1.73
N GLY A 54 4.18 -8.44 -1.47
CA GLY A 54 5.57 -8.16 -1.18
C GLY A 54 5.78 -6.73 -0.70
N GLY A 55 7.03 -6.40 -0.39
CA GLY A 55 7.50 -5.06 -0.16
C GLY A 55 7.60 -4.29 -1.46
N MET A 56 7.47 -2.98 -1.36
CA MET A 56 7.63 -2.06 -2.47
C MET A 56 8.99 -1.40 -2.38
N LEU A 57 9.53 -1.00 -3.53
CA LEU A 57 10.74 -0.18 -3.53
C LEU A 57 10.42 1.18 -2.92
N PHE A 58 11.30 1.69 -2.06
CA PHE A 58 11.16 2.99 -1.37
C PHE A 58 9.98 3.12 -0.38
N ILE A 59 9.09 2.13 -0.27
CA ILE A 59 7.90 2.18 0.60
C ILE A 59 7.80 0.90 1.44
N SER A 60 7.57 1.08 2.74
CA SER A 60 7.21 -0.02 3.65
C SER A 60 5.91 0.26 4.38
N PHE A 61 5.14 -0.80 4.59
CA PHE A 61 3.93 -0.73 5.38
C PHE A 61 4.07 -1.61 6.63
N LEU A 62 3.55 -1.12 7.74
CA LEU A 62 3.43 -1.89 8.98
C LEU A 62 2.13 -2.69 8.92
N TYR A 63 2.24 -4.00 9.01
CA TYR A 63 1.11 -4.91 9.04
C TYR A 63 0.99 -5.57 10.40
N TRP A 64 -0.23 -5.65 10.92
CA TRP A 64 -0.49 -6.53 12.06
C TRP A 64 -0.28 -7.97 11.61
N PHE A 65 0.37 -8.77 12.45
CA PHE A 65 0.79 -10.12 12.08
C PHE A 65 0.95 -11.01 13.30
N ILE A 66 0.53 -12.28 13.18
CA ILE A 66 0.79 -13.32 14.17
C ILE A 66 1.84 -14.27 13.58
N ASN A 67 2.96 -14.46 14.30
CA ASN A 67 4.02 -15.35 13.83
C ASN A 67 3.69 -16.83 14.05
N GLY A 68 4.52 -17.74 13.51
CA GLY A 68 4.32 -19.19 13.64
C GLY A 68 4.34 -19.74 15.08
N LYS A 69 4.70 -18.91 16.08
CA LYS A 69 4.64 -19.25 17.50
C LYS A 69 3.38 -18.71 18.19
N GLY A 70 2.45 -18.14 17.43
CA GLY A 70 1.23 -17.53 17.97
C GLY A 70 1.44 -16.17 18.64
N VAL A 71 2.62 -15.55 18.48
CA VAL A 71 2.91 -14.23 19.06
C VAL A 71 2.48 -13.15 18.09
N ASP A 72 1.66 -12.22 18.57
CA ASP A 72 1.22 -11.03 17.86
C ASP A 72 2.35 -10.00 17.72
N GLY A 73 2.30 -9.20 16.67
CA GLY A 73 3.30 -8.17 16.44
C GLY A 73 3.12 -7.46 15.11
N ILE A 74 4.16 -6.73 14.72
CA ILE A 74 4.18 -5.97 13.48
C ILE A 74 5.16 -6.60 12.49
N MET A 75 4.67 -6.94 11.30
CA MET A 75 5.51 -7.33 10.18
C MET A 75 5.81 -6.11 9.30
N VAL A 76 7.07 -5.94 8.92
CA VAL A 76 7.52 -4.86 8.03
C VAL A 76 8.34 -5.44 6.87
N PRO A 77 7.76 -5.49 5.65
CA PRO A 77 8.50 -5.80 4.43
C PRO A 77 9.45 -4.66 4.04
N ILE A 78 10.69 -4.99 3.69
CA ILE A 78 11.75 -4.06 3.30
C ILE A 78 12.41 -4.57 2.02
N VAL A 79 12.63 -3.66 1.06
CA VAL A 79 13.36 -3.94 -0.18
C VAL A 79 14.61 -3.05 -0.24
N LEU A 80 15.79 -3.68 -0.33
CA LEU A 80 17.09 -2.99 -0.40
C LEU A 80 18.06 -3.76 -1.31
N PRO A 81 19.08 -3.10 -1.88
CA PRO A 81 20.18 -3.82 -2.54
C PRO A 81 20.75 -4.91 -1.62
N HIS A 82 21.13 -6.07 -2.15
CA HIS A 82 21.46 -7.24 -1.34
C HIS A 82 22.54 -6.96 -0.26
N LEU A 83 23.57 -6.17 -0.59
CA LEU A 83 24.59 -5.77 0.38
C LEU A 83 24.03 -4.85 1.48
N ALA A 84 23.22 -3.86 1.09
CA ALA A 84 22.52 -3.00 2.03
C ALA A 84 21.56 -3.79 2.91
N MET A 85 20.86 -4.80 2.39
CA MET A 85 19.99 -5.67 3.19
C MET A 85 20.77 -6.45 4.26
N LYS A 86 21.95 -6.99 3.93
CA LYS A 86 22.85 -7.62 4.92
C LYS A 86 23.25 -6.64 6.02
N MET A 87 23.60 -5.40 5.64
CA MET A 87 23.95 -4.35 6.59
C MET A 87 22.75 -3.94 7.47
N PHE A 88 21.58 -3.78 6.86
CA PHE A 88 20.33 -3.48 7.54
C PHE A 88 20.02 -4.54 8.59
N PHE A 89 20.09 -5.82 8.25
CA PHE A 89 19.88 -6.91 9.19
C PHE A 89 20.88 -6.92 10.34
N ARG A 90 22.18 -6.77 10.05
CA ARG A 90 23.21 -6.70 11.10
C ARG A 90 22.96 -5.54 12.07
N ARG A 91 22.48 -4.41 11.55
CA ARG A 91 22.15 -3.24 12.36
C ARG A 91 20.86 -3.47 13.14
N SER A 92 19.81 -4.02 12.55
CA SER A 92 18.54 -4.32 13.24
C SER A 92 18.69 -5.37 14.35
N ARG A 93 19.67 -6.29 14.25
CA ARG A 93 20.03 -7.19 15.36
C ARG A 93 20.49 -6.45 16.62
N LYS A 94 21.17 -5.31 16.49
CA LYS A 94 21.50 -4.47 17.65
C LYS A 94 20.24 -4.04 18.39
N TRP A 95 19.08 -4.14 17.79
CA TRP A 95 17.78 -3.68 18.27
C TRP A 95 16.88 -4.87 18.63
N GLN A 96 17.48 -6.08 18.72
CA GLN A 96 16.82 -7.37 18.96
C GLN A 96 15.73 -7.73 17.93
N VAL A 97 15.73 -7.08 16.77
CA VAL A 97 14.78 -7.39 15.70
C VAL A 97 15.07 -8.79 15.17
N LYS A 98 14.06 -9.65 15.24
CA LYS A 98 14.11 -10.98 14.67
C LYS A 98 13.76 -10.89 13.19
N ARG A 99 14.60 -11.49 12.35
CA ARG A 99 14.18 -11.84 10.99
C ARG A 99 13.14 -12.94 11.15
N SER A 100 11.95 -12.74 10.60
CA SER A 100 11.00 -13.85 10.50
C SER A 100 11.69 -14.96 9.70
N PHE A 101 11.71 -16.18 10.24
CA PHE A 101 12.39 -17.30 9.60
C PHE A 101 11.71 -17.63 8.27
N ILE A 102 12.34 -17.24 7.16
CA ILE A 102 12.20 -17.87 5.85
C ILE A 102 13.61 -17.91 5.24
N LEU A 103 14.22 -19.10 5.22
CA LEU A 103 15.32 -19.47 4.31
C LEU A 103 14.64 -19.62 2.92
N MET A 104 15.07 -19.09 1.78
CA MET A 104 16.39 -19.12 1.20
C MET A 104 16.42 -18.23 -0.07
N LEU A 105 17.59 -17.66 -0.32
CA LEU A 105 18.21 -17.27 -1.60
C LEU A 105 17.39 -17.51 -2.89
N ASN A 106 16.96 -16.43 -3.54
CA ASN A 106 17.43 -16.07 -4.88
C ASN A 106 16.95 -14.67 -5.26
N SER A 107 17.84 -13.93 -5.90
CA SER A 107 17.67 -12.58 -6.43
C SER A 107 16.59 -12.57 -7.52
N PHE A 108 15.32 -12.58 -7.12
CA PHE A 108 14.23 -12.42 -8.09
C PHE A 108 13.93 -10.95 -8.28
N ASN A 109 14.27 -10.45 -9.48
CA ASN A 109 13.90 -9.13 -9.97
C ASN A 109 12.38 -8.94 -9.85
N PHE A 110 11.99 -8.22 -8.80
CA PHE A 110 10.63 -7.77 -8.52
C PHE A 110 10.34 -6.40 -9.14
N ALA A 111 11.37 -5.77 -9.71
CA ALA A 111 11.32 -4.39 -10.18
C ALA A 111 10.52 -4.16 -11.46
N ASN A 112 10.29 -5.21 -12.26
CA ASN A 112 9.60 -5.04 -13.55
C ASN A 112 8.06 -5.07 -13.47
N ASN A 113 7.47 -5.26 -12.29
CA ASN A 113 6.01 -5.38 -12.16
C ASN A 113 5.31 -4.13 -11.61
N TYR A 114 6.07 -3.09 -11.27
CA TYR A 114 5.48 -1.84 -10.76
C TYR A 114 5.30 -0.76 -11.83
N PHE A 115 5.86 -0.94 -13.02
CA PHE A 115 5.71 0.00 -14.12
C PHE A 115 5.47 -0.75 -15.43
N SER A 116 4.36 -0.43 -16.07
CA SER A 116 3.95 -0.86 -17.42
C SER A 116 3.52 -2.33 -17.58
N VAL A 117 2.31 -2.64 -17.12
CA VAL A 117 1.42 -3.50 -17.91
C VAL A 117 0.47 -2.57 -18.66
N LYS A 118 0.90 -2.10 -19.84
CA LYS A 118 0.11 -1.22 -20.72
C LYS A 118 -1.32 -1.72 -20.99
N ASN A 119 -1.59 -3.01 -20.78
CA ASN A 119 -2.89 -3.64 -21.03
C ASN A 119 -3.80 -3.77 -19.78
N LEU A 120 -3.35 -3.35 -18.59
CA LEU A 120 -4.13 -3.41 -17.35
C LEU A 120 -4.62 -2.04 -16.87
N ILE A 121 -4.17 -0.96 -17.50
CA ILE A 121 -4.60 0.41 -17.16
C ILE A 121 -6.12 0.55 -17.26
N ASP A 122 -6.72 -0.12 -18.26
CA ASP A 122 -8.15 -0.03 -18.54
C ASP A 122 -9.00 -0.71 -17.46
N HIS A 123 -8.52 -1.81 -16.86
CA HIS A 123 -9.25 -2.57 -15.85
C HIS A 123 -8.94 -2.08 -14.44
N LEU A 124 -9.98 -1.68 -13.72
CA LEU A 124 -9.83 -1.09 -12.38
C LEU A 124 -9.56 -2.15 -11.32
N CYS A 125 -10.07 -3.38 -11.49
CA CYS A 125 -9.93 -4.47 -10.55
C CYS A 125 -9.71 -5.81 -11.25
N VAL A 126 -8.87 -6.65 -10.66
CA VAL A 126 -8.66 -8.05 -11.04
C VAL A 126 -8.74 -8.92 -9.80
N VAL A 127 -9.55 -9.97 -9.83
CA VAL A 127 -9.65 -10.96 -8.76
C VAL A 127 -9.14 -12.30 -9.26
N THR A 128 -8.25 -12.92 -8.49
CA THR A 128 -7.74 -14.27 -8.75
C THR A 128 -8.09 -15.16 -7.59
N VAL A 129 -8.68 -16.32 -7.86
CA VAL A 129 -8.98 -17.35 -6.87
C VAL A 129 -8.17 -18.58 -7.20
N ILE A 130 -7.29 -18.99 -6.28
CA ILE A 130 -6.40 -20.14 -6.45
C ILE A 130 -6.80 -21.22 -5.45
N HIS A 131 -7.11 -22.39 -5.99
CA HIS A 131 -7.43 -23.62 -5.29
C HIS A 131 -6.13 -24.35 -4.99
N MET A 132 -5.76 -24.50 -3.72
CA MET A 132 -4.57 -25.27 -3.33
C MET A 132 -4.93 -26.75 -3.21
N GLY A 133 -4.13 -27.63 -3.82
CA GLY A 133 -4.30 -29.09 -3.77
C GLY A 133 -3.94 -29.71 -2.42
N SER A 134 -4.11 -31.04 -2.31
CA SER A 134 -3.88 -31.80 -1.06
C SER A 134 -2.72 -32.79 -1.12
N ASN A 135 -2.18 -33.09 -2.31
CA ASN A 135 -1.13 -34.09 -2.49
C ASN A 135 0.22 -33.43 -2.78
N GLY A 136 1.18 -33.76 -1.92
CA GLY A 136 2.55 -33.28 -2.01
C GLY A 136 3.44 -34.23 -2.79
N GLY A 137 3.46 -34.12 -4.12
CA GLY A 137 4.61 -34.58 -4.87
C GLY A 137 5.82 -33.68 -4.58
N ASP A 138 7.05 -34.19 -4.75
CA ASP A 138 8.31 -33.41 -4.74
C ASP A 138 8.41 -32.41 -5.92
N ALA A 139 7.28 -32.06 -6.55
CA ALA A 139 7.22 -31.24 -7.74
C ALA A 139 7.40 -29.75 -7.42
N VAL A 140 8.06 -29.06 -8.34
CA VAL A 140 8.22 -27.61 -8.36
C VAL A 140 6.84 -26.94 -8.28
N PHE A 141 6.68 -25.96 -7.39
CA PHE A 141 5.45 -25.17 -7.24
C PHE A 141 4.93 -24.68 -8.60
N SER A 142 3.75 -25.17 -9.00
CA SER A 142 3.11 -24.82 -10.27
C SER A 142 1.68 -24.33 -10.03
N VAL A 143 1.24 -23.37 -10.84
CA VAL A 143 -0.13 -22.83 -10.81
C VAL A 143 -0.71 -22.95 -12.20
N ARG A 144 -1.83 -23.67 -12.31
CA ARG A 144 -2.61 -23.86 -13.52
C ARG A 144 -3.74 -22.87 -13.55
N GLN A 145 -3.74 -21.96 -14.52
CA GLN A 145 -4.78 -20.96 -14.66
C GLN A 145 -5.90 -21.47 -15.56
N GLY A 146 -7.14 -21.21 -15.15
CA GLY A 146 -8.32 -21.37 -15.98
C GLY A 146 -8.52 -20.22 -16.96
N GLU A 147 -9.68 -20.20 -17.60
CA GLU A 147 -10.06 -19.11 -18.49
C GLU A 147 -10.31 -17.81 -17.72
N VAL A 148 -9.86 -16.69 -18.28
CA VAL A 148 -10.17 -15.35 -17.75
C VAL A 148 -11.64 -15.06 -18.04
N GLN A 149 -12.39 -14.74 -17.00
CA GLN A 149 -13.81 -14.42 -17.07
C GLN A 149 -14.05 -12.95 -16.72
N MET A 150 -15.15 -12.41 -17.20
CA MET A 150 -15.61 -11.08 -16.82
C MET A 150 -16.77 -11.19 -15.84
N VAL A 151 -16.64 -10.57 -14.67
CA VAL A 151 -17.75 -10.48 -13.70
C VAL A 151 -18.38 -9.11 -13.82
N VAL A 152 -19.61 -9.08 -14.32
CA VAL A 152 -20.40 -7.86 -14.54
C VAL A 152 -21.33 -7.58 -13.35
N PRO A 153 -21.83 -6.35 -13.19
CA PRO A 153 -22.86 -6.04 -12.19
C PRO A 153 -24.11 -6.92 -12.34
N ALA A 154 -24.72 -7.33 -11.22
CA ALA A 154 -25.90 -8.19 -11.22
C ALA A 154 -27.18 -7.50 -11.75
N LYS A 155 -27.17 -6.17 -11.81
CA LYS A 155 -28.28 -5.33 -12.27
C LYS A 155 -27.73 -4.24 -13.18
N VAL A 156 -28.61 -3.63 -13.98
CA VAL A 156 -28.25 -2.46 -14.80
C VAL A 156 -27.77 -1.33 -13.89
N THR A 157 -26.61 -0.77 -14.22
CA THR A 157 -26.01 0.35 -13.50
C THR A 157 -25.99 1.60 -14.38
N PRO A 158 -25.85 2.80 -13.79
CA PRO A 158 -25.72 4.04 -14.56
C PRO A 158 -24.57 3.98 -15.56
N ASN A 159 -24.82 4.46 -16.79
CA ASN A 159 -23.80 4.70 -17.79
C ASN A 159 -23.46 6.19 -17.77
N GLU A 160 -22.33 6.52 -17.16
CA GLU A 160 -21.86 7.89 -16.96
C GLU A 160 -20.34 7.95 -16.87
N VAL A 161 -19.79 9.16 -16.87
CA VAL A 161 -18.38 9.40 -16.62
C VAL A 161 -18.20 10.00 -15.23
N LYS A 162 -17.37 9.36 -14.42
CA LYS A 162 -17.02 9.80 -13.07
C LYS A 162 -15.63 10.43 -13.05
N HIS A 163 -15.55 11.69 -12.64
CA HIS A 163 -14.27 12.36 -12.42
C HIS A 163 -13.63 11.90 -11.10
N LEU A 164 -12.32 11.65 -11.15
CA LEU A 164 -11.49 11.41 -9.98
C LEU A 164 -11.19 12.73 -9.27
N SER A 165 -10.73 12.65 -8.02
CA SER A 165 -10.27 13.84 -7.30
C SER A 165 -8.83 14.18 -7.69
N ASP A 166 -8.39 15.39 -7.39
CA ASP A 166 -7.00 15.77 -7.65
C ASP A 166 -6.01 14.97 -6.79
N ILE A 167 -6.41 14.51 -5.59
CA ILE A 167 -5.57 13.64 -4.75
C ILE A 167 -5.42 12.22 -5.33
N ASP A 168 -6.41 11.74 -6.09
CA ASP A 168 -6.40 10.42 -6.71
C ASP A 168 -5.45 10.33 -7.91
N ASP A 169 -5.42 11.39 -8.72
CA ASP A 169 -4.85 11.36 -10.07
C ASP A 169 -3.54 12.15 -10.21
N ASP A 170 -3.43 13.32 -9.56
CA ASP A 170 -2.24 14.17 -9.68
C ASP A 170 -1.03 13.64 -8.90
N GLN A 171 -1.23 12.53 -8.18
CA GLN A 171 -0.17 11.72 -7.64
C GLN A 171 0.22 10.65 -8.64
N GLU A 172 1.22 10.93 -9.50
CA GLU A 172 1.70 9.97 -10.51
C GLU A 172 2.08 8.60 -9.88
N GLY A 173 2.53 8.59 -8.62
CA GLY A 173 2.82 7.37 -7.86
C GLY A 173 1.62 6.48 -7.53
N LEU A 174 0.38 6.95 -7.70
CA LEU A 174 -0.86 6.16 -7.52
C LEU A 174 -1.35 5.52 -8.82
N ARG A 175 -0.77 5.86 -9.98
CA ARG A 175 -1.12 5.28 -11.29
C ARG A 175 -0.53 3.86 -11.45
N MET A 176 -0.88 2.99 -10.51
CA MET A 176 -0.39 1.61 -10.41
C MET A 176 -1.45 0.70 -9.80
N HIS A 177 -1.35 -0.60 -10.04
CA HIS A 177 -2.16 -1.59 -9.34
C HIS A 177 -1.50 -2.01 -8.04
N ILE A 178 -2.22 -1.86 -6.94
CA ILE A 178 -1.86 -2.48 -5.66
C ILE A 178 -2.40 -3.90 -5.61
N SER A 179 -1.59 -4.83 -5.11
CA SER A 179 -1.95 -6.25 -5.03
C SER A 179 -1.99 -6.72 -3.59
N PHE A 180 -3.09 -7.36 -3.21
CA PHE A 180 -3.32 -7.94 -1.90
C PHE A 180 -3.68 -9.42 -2.02
N ILE A 181 -3.35 -10.19 -0.99
CA ILE A 181 -3.69 -11.60 -0.88
C ILE A 181 -4.42 -11.84 0.42
N MET A 182 -5.43 -12.70 0.35
CA MET A 182 -6.07 -13.32 1.49
C MET A 182 -6.04 -14.84 1.31
N LEU A 183 -5.76 -15.56 2.38
CA LEU A 183 -5.75 -17.00 2.42
C LEU A 183 -6.83 -17.49 3.36
N TYR A 184 -7.66 -18.42 2.91
CA TYR A 184 -8.77 -18.97 3.67
C TYR A 184 -8.65 -20.49 3.74
N LYS A 185 -8.99 -21.05 4.91
CA LYS A 185 -9.40 -22.45 4.98
C LYS A 185 -10.85 -22.52 4.52
N CYS A 186 -11.10 -23.13 3.37
CA CYS A 186 -12.41 -23.12 2.75
C CYS A 186 -13.08 -24.49 2.86
N ASN A 187 -14.30 -24.50 3.40
CA ASN A 187 -15.12 -25.71 3.46
C ASN A 187 -16.13 -25.79 2.31
N SER A 188 -16.20 -24.77 1.45
CA SER A 188 -17.03 -24.79 0.24
C SER A 188 -16.33 -25.56 -0.87
N SER A 189 -17.10 -26.35 -1.62
CA SER A 189 -16.66 -27.01 -2.85
C SER A 189 -16.52 -26.05 -4.03
N GLU A 190 -17.15 -24.86 -3.98
CA GLU A 190 -17.21 -23.91 -5.10
C GLU A 190 -16.88 -22.46 -4.69
N PRO A 191 -15.72 -22.21 -4.07
CA PRO A 191 -15.35 -20.89 -3.55
C PRO A 191 -15.29 -19.80 -4.62
N ALA A 192 -14.84 -20.13 -5.83
CA ALA A 192 -14.82 -19.19 -6.94
C ALA A 192 -16.23 -18.71 -7.31
N LYS A 193 -17.24 -19.59 -7.31
CA LYS A 193 -18.63 -19.20 -7.57
C LYS A 193 -19.18 -18.27 -6.49
N VAL A 194 -18.89 -18.55 -5.21
CA VAL A 194 -19.28 -17.70 -4.07
C VAL A 194 -18.70 -16.29 -4.22
N ILE A 195 -17.40 -16.19 -4.54
CA ILE A 195 -16.73 -14.91 -4.73
C ILE A 195 -17.25 -14.18 -5.98
N LYS A 196 -17.40 -14.87 -7.12
CA LYS A 196 -17.96 -14.28 -8.37
C LYS A 196 -19.34 -13.68 -8.13
N ARG A 197 -20.23 -14.41 -7.45
CA ARG A 197 -21.58 -13.92 -7.10
C ARG A 197 -21.50 -12.67 -6.21
N GLY A 198 -20.72 -12.73 -5.13
CA GLY A 198 -20.57 -11.58 -4.23
C GLY A 198 -20.01 -10.33 -4.93
N ILE A 199 -19.08 -10.51 -5.88
CA ILE A 199 -18.57 -9.43 -6.72
C ILE A 199 -19.68 -8.86 -7.59
N SER A 200 -20.42 -9.71 -8.30
CA SER A 200 -21.49 -9.27 -9.20
C SER A 200 -22.56 -8.44 -8.48
N GLU A 201 -22.97 -8.86 -7.27
CA GLU A 201 -23.90 -8.11 -6.42
C GLU A 201 -23.29 -6.80 -5.91
N ALA A 202 -22.04 -6.81 -5.43
CA ALA A 202 -21.37 -5.60 -4.94
C ALA A 202 -21.10 -4.57 -6.04
N LEU A 203 -20.89 -4.99 -7.28
CA LEU A 203 -20.70 -4.12 -8.44
C LEU A 203 -21.95 -3.33 -8.82
N VAL A 204 -23.13 -3.64 -8.26
CA VAL A 204 -24.31 -2.77 -8.42
C VAL A 204 -24.08 -1.44 -7.69
N GLU A 205 -23.57 -1.49 -6.46
CA GLU A 205 -23.28 -0.31 -5.65
C GLU A 205 -21.91 0.31 -6.02
N TYR A 206 -20.91 -0.54 -6.25
CA TYR A 206 -19.57 -0.14 -6.68
C TYR A 206 -19.42 -0.15 -8.21
N TYR A 207 -20.47 0.23 -8.94
CA TYR A 207 -20.49 0.18 -10.40
C TYR A 207 -19.35 0.93 -11.10
N PRO A 208 -18.73 2.00 -10.54
CA PRO A 208 -17.54 2.58 -11.18
C PRO A 208 -16.40 1.56 -11.34
N LEU A 209 -16.26 0.58 -10.44
CA LEU A 209 -15.25 -0.47 -10.54
C LEU A 209 -15.45 -1.40 -11.74
N ALA A 210 -16.68 -1.51 -12.26
CA ALA A 210 -17.00 -2.27 -13.47
C ALA A 210 -16.75 -1.48 -14.77
N GLY A 211 -16.27 -0.24 -14.66
CA GLY A 211 -15.98 0.63 -15.80
C GLY A 211 -14.59 0.45 -16.40
N ARG A 212 -14.18 1.46 -17.17
CA ARG A 212 -12.84 1.58 -17.76
C ARG A 212 -12.21 2.91 -17.40
N MET A 213 -10.89 2.89 -17.20
CA MET A 213 -10.13 4.12 -17.06
C MET A 213 -10.05 4.84 -18.42
N ARG A 214 -10.25 6.15 -18.42
CA ARG A 214 -10.05 7.02 -19.59
C ARG A 214 -9.17 8.19 -19.22
N GLU A 215 -8.24 8.53 -20.09
CA GLU A 215 -7.45 9.76 -19.98
C GLU A 215 -8.13 10.89 -20.77
N GLY A 216 -8.38 12.01 -20.10
CA GLY A 216 -8.95 13.21 -20.66
C GLY A 216 -7.91 14.30 -20.95
N PRO A 217 -8.35 15.53 -21.23
CA PRO A 217 -7.46 16.68 -21.37
C PRO A 217 -6.54 16.85 -20.16
N ASN A 218 -5.33 17.36 -20.39
CA ASN A 218 -4.31 17.58 -19.35
C ASN A 218 -3.89 16.31 -18.57
N ARG A 219 -3.99 15.13 -19.22
CA ARG A 219 -3.70 13.81 -18.64
C ARG A 219 -4.60 13.42 -17.46
N LYS A 220 -5.73 14.12 -17.26
CA LYS A 220 -6.63 13.84 -16.14
C LYS A 220 -7.38 12.54 -16.35
N LEU A 221 -7.30 11.64 -15.37
CA LEU A 221 -7.98 10.35 -15.41
C LEU A 221 -9.45 10.47 -14.95
N MET A 222 -10.30 9.71 -15.61
CA MET A 222 -11.72 9.58 -15.30
C MET A 222 -12.16 8.13 -15.49
N VAL A 223 -13.25 7.75 -14.84
CA VAL A 223 -13.82 6.41 -14.97
C VAL A 223 -15.05 6.49 -15.86
N GLU A 224 -15.02 5.83 -17.00
CA GLU A 224 -16.22 5.56 -17.78
C GLU A 224 -16.94 4.35 -17.18
N CYS A 225 -18.13 4.55 -16.65
CA CYS A 225 -18.94 3.49 -16.05
C CYS A 225 -19.68 2.69 -17.13
N SER A 226 -18.94 1.89 -17.90
CA SER A 226 -19.47 1.09 -19.02
C SER A 226 -20.15 -0.23 -18.62
N ALA A 227 -20.13 -0.59 -17.32
CA ALA A 227 -20.64 -1.85 -16.79
C ALA A 227 -20.02 -3.12 -17.41
N GLU A 228 -18.88 -2.99 -18.11
CA GLU A 228 -18.19 -4.13 -18.72
C GLU A 228 -17.66 -5.13 -17.71
N GLY A 229 -17.52 -4.77 -16.43
CA GLY A 229 -17.16 -5.67 -15.36
C GLY A 229 -15.67 -5.71 -15.02
N ILE A 230 -15.32 -6.59 -14.09
CA ILE A 230 -13.96 -6.80 -13.59
C ILE A 230 -13.42 -8.16 -14.04
N LEU A 231 -12.11 -8.24 -14.24
CA LEU A 231 -11.46 -9.50 -14.61
C LEU A 231 -11.47 -10.46 -13.42
N PHE A 232 -11.88 -11.70 -13.67
CA PHE A 232 -11.87 -12.78 -12.71
C PHE A 232 -11.10 -13.97 -13.28
N LEU A 233 -10.15 -14.49 -12.52
CA LEU A 233 -9.38 -15.66 -12.88
C LEU A 233 -9.50 -16.73 -11.81
N GLU A 234 -9.79 -17.94 -12.23
CA GLU A 234 -9.77 -19.14 -11.39
C GLU A 234 -8.50 -19.94 -11.73
N ALA A 235 -7.83 -20.49 -10.73
CA ALA A 235 -6.62 -21.25 -10.92
C ALA A 235 -6.49 -22.36 -9.87
N GLU A 236 -5.63 -23.34 -10.14
CA GLU A 236 -5.31 -24.46 -9.26
C GLU A 236 -3.80 -24.48 -9.02
N ALA A 237 -3.38 -24.75 -7.79
CA ALA A 237 -1.98 -24.97 -7.45
C ALA A 237 -1.81 -26.41 -6.95
N ASP A 238 -0.88 -27.14 -7.54
CA ASP A 238 -0.58 -28.54 -7.16
C ASP A 238 0.38 -28.59 -5.96
N VAL A 239 -0.01 -27.95 -4.85
CA VAL A 239 0.74 -27.96 -3.60
C VAL A 239 -0.21 -27.79 -2.43
N ALA A 240 0.07 -28.50 -1.34
CA ALA A 240 -0.63 -28.28 -0.08
C ALA A 240 -0.14 -26.99 0.60
N LEU A 241 -1.05 -26.26 1.25
CA LEU A 241 -0.69 -25.05 2.00
C LEU A 241 0.36 -25.35 3.08
N GLU A 242 0.25 -26.50 3.73
CA GLU A 242 1.15 -26.96 4.79
C GLU A 242 2.59 -27.10 4.28
N GLN A 243 2.77 -27.51 3.02
CA GLN A 243 4.09 -27.61 2.38
C GLN A 243 4.68 -26.24 2.05
N LEU A 244 3.83 -25.26 1.74
CA LEU A 244 4.28 -23.88 1.58
C LEU A 244 4.70 -23.28 2.92
N GLY A 245 4.04 -23.66 4.03
CA GLY A 245 4.35 -23.16 5.36
C GLY A 245 4.47 -21.63 5.40
N ASP A 246 5.61 -21.12 5.88
CA ASP A 246 5.86 -19.68 5.96
C ASP A 246 6.23 -19.04 4.61
N SER A 247 6.60 -19.80 3.56
CA SER A 247 7.00 -19.28 2.24
C SER A 247 5.89 -18.55 1.48
N ILE A 248 4.64 -18.70 1.93
CA ILE A 248 3.50 -18.00 1.38
C ILE A 248 3.47 -16.51 1.78
N ARG A 249 4.24 -16.15 2.81
CA ARG A 249 4.35 -14.81 3.36
C ARG A 249 5.43 -14.00 2.62
N PRO A 250 5.30 -12.66 2.53
CA PRO A 250 6.30 -11.77 1.96
C PRO A 250 7.68 -11.94 2.62
N PRO A 251 8.79 -12.02 1.87
CA PRO A 251 8.90 -12.28 0.42
C PRO A 251 8.41 -13.69 0.04
N SER A 252 7.31 -13.78 -0.72
CA SER A 252 6.92 -15.10 -1.26
C SER A 252 7.59 -15.34 -2.62
N PRO A 253 8.43 -16.39 -2.77
CA PRO A 253 9.06 -16.71 -4.06
C PRO A 253 8.01 -17.09 -5.12
N HIS A 254 6.85 -17.54 -4.68
CA HIS A 254 5.74 -17.99 -5.52
C HIS A 254 4.87 -16.84 -6.04
N THR A 255 5.16 -15.59 -5.66
CA THR A 255 4.41 -14.39 -6.06
C THR A 255 4.09 -14.35 -7.56
N LYS A 256 5.08 -14.60 -8.43
CA LYS A 256 4.89 -14.47 -9.89
C LYS A 256 3.87 -15.48 -10.43
N HIS A 257 3.87 -16.69 -9.89
CA HIS A 257 2.92 -17.74 -10.22
C HIS A 257 1.50 -17.43 -9.70
N PHE A 258 1.42 -16.71 -8.57
CA PHE A 258 0.16 -16.17 -8.05
C PHE A 258 -0.33 -14.92 -8.79
N LEU A 259 0.51 -14.35 -9.67
CA LEU A 259 0.29 -13.11 -10.40
C LEU A 259 0.46 -13.32 -11.92
N CYS A 260 -0.28 -14.26 -12.50
CA CYS A 260 -0.50 -14.50 -13.94
C CYS A 260 0.73 -14.54 -14.88
N GLN A 261 1.24 -15.74 -15.24
CA GLN A 261 1.81 -16.13 -16.56
C GLN A 261 1.55 -17.65 -16.85
N VAL A 262 1.62 -18.08 -18.13
CA VAL A 262 0.93 -19.21 -18.88
C VAL A 262 1.60 -20.64 -18.83
N PRO A 263 1.07 -21.76 -19.46
CA PRO A 263 0.18 -22.88 -19.01
C PRO A 263 0.89 -24.27 -18.75
N VAL A 264 0.31 -25.43 -18.29
CA VAL A 264 -0.60 -26.46 -18.92
C VAL A 264 -1.15 -27.57 -17.93
N SER A 265 -2.40 -28.07 -18.16
CA SER A 265 -3.20 -29.33 -17.85
C SER A 265 -3.40 -30.06 -16.47
N ARG A 266 -4.60 -30.67 -16.32
CA ARG A 266 -5.43 -31.21 -15.18
C ARG A 266 -4.88 -32.45 -14.40
N ASP A 267 -5.33 -32.87 -13.19
CA ASP A 267 -6.68 -33.30 -12.70
C ASP A 267 -6.84 -33.44 -11.13
N TYR A 268 -8.11 -33.52 -10.66
CA TYR A 268 -8.78 -34.00 -9.39
C TYR A 268 -8.76 -33.26 -8.01
N TRP A 269 -9.90 -33.35 -7.28
CA TRP A 269 -10.45 -32.47 -6.21
C TRP A 269 -10.51 -33.10 -4.78
N MET A 270 -10.32 -32.32 -3.69
CA MET A 270 -10.68 -32.55 -2.23
C MET A 270 -10.21 -31.30 -1.38
N PRO A 271 -10.51 -31.12 -0.05
CA PRO A 271 -10.86 -29.82 0.56
C PRO A 271 -9.80 -28.70 0.47
N PHE A 272 -10.23 -27.52 0.04
CA PHE A 272 -9.36 -26.45 -0.46
C PHE A 272 -8.91 -25.44 0.61
N VAL A 273 -7.63 -25.08 0.54
CA VAL A 273 -7.22 -23.73 0.93
C VAL A 273 -7.45 -22.83 -0.28
N VAL A 274 -8.15 -21.72 -0.07
CA VAL A 274 -8.44 -20.75 -1.13
C VAL A 274 -7.58 -19.53 -0.92
N ARG A 275 -6.79 -19.20 -1.94
CA ARG A 275 -6.08 -17.93 -2.02
C ARG A 275 -6.86 -16.98 -2.91
N SER A 276 -7.34 -15.88 -2.35
CA SER A 276 -7.91 -14.77 -3.12
C SER A 276 -6.86 -13.67 -3.25
N GLY A 277 -6.43 -13.41 -4.49
CA GLY A 277 -5.62 -12.26 -4.87
C GLY A 277 -6.51 -11.17 -5.44
N VAL A 278 -6.30 -9.93 -5.03
CA VAL A 278 -7.02 -8.76 -5.58
C VAL A 278 -5.98 -7.76 -6.04
N ARG A 279 -6.07 -7.34 -7.30
CA ARG A 279 -5.34 -6.18 -7.83
C ARG A 279 -6.31 -5.06 -8.08
N MET A 280 -6.00 -3.87 -7.61
CA MET A 280 -6.87 -2.72 -7.73
C MET A 280 -6.04 -1.52 -8.18
N ASN A 281 -6.55 -0.75 -9.14
CA ASN A 281 -5.91 0.48 -9.56
C ASN A 281 -6.00 1.51 -8.42
N HIS A 282 -4.84 1.93 -7.91
CA HIS A 282 -4.75 2.74 -6.70
C HIS A 282 -5.35 4.14 -6.89
N VAL A 283 -5.45 4.66 -8.13
CA VAL A 283 -6.15 5.93 -8.38
C VAL A 283 -7.63 5.87 -8.01
N VAL A 284 -8.26 4.69 -8.04
CA VAL A 284 -9.69 4.56 -7.74
C VAL A 284 -9.94 4.40 -6.24
N CYS A 285 -9.05 3.74 -5.51
CA CYS A 285 -9.23 3.59 -4.06
C CYS A 285 -7.93 3.37 -3.30
N ASP A 286 -7.93 3.82 -2.03
CA ASP A 286 -6.90 3.43 -1.07
C ASP A 286 -7.23 2.09 -0.39
N SER A 287 -6.42 1.72 0.61
CA SER A 287 -6.61 0.46 1.33
C SER A 287 -7.90 0.40 2.17
N PHE A 288 -8.43 1.54 2.63
CA PHE A 288 -9.72 1.57 3.32
C PHE A 288 -10.86 1.31 2.32
N GLY A 289 -10.82 1.96 1.16
CA GLY A 289 -11.79 1.72 0.09
C GLY A 289 -11.80 0.27 -0.40
N LEU A 290 -10.62 -0.33 -0.58
CA LEU A 290 -10.48 -1.74 -0.95
C LEU A 290 -11.12 -2.67 0.09
N VAL A 291 -10.88 -2.44 1.39
CA VAL A 291 -11.50 -3.25 2.45
C VAL A 291 -13.01 -3.09 2.49
N GLN A 292 -13.54 -1.87 2.31
CA GLN A 292 -14.98 -1.63 2.25
C GLN A 292 -15.63 -2.44 1.12
N PHE A 293 -15.04 -2.40 -0.08
CA PHE A 293 -15.48 -3.19 -1.22
C PHE A 293 -15.46 -4.69 -0.90
N LEU A 294 -14.35 -5.23 -0.39
CA LEU A 294 -14.23 -6.66 -0.10
C LEU A 294 -15.16 -7.13 1.03
N LYS A 295 -15.42 -6.29 2.04
CA LYS A 295 -16.42 -6.57 3.07
C LYS A 295 -17.83 -6.64 2.49
N MET A 296 -18.19 -5.75 1.56
CA MET A 296 -19.47 -5.80 0.87
C MET A 296 -19.58 -7.07 0.01
N VAL A 297 -18.55 -7.38 -0.78
CA VAL A 297 -18.47 -8.62 -1.56
C VAL A 297 -18.68 -9.85 -0.67
N ALA A 298 -17.98 -9.95 0.45
CA ALA A 298 -18.12 -11.07 1.38
C ALA A 298 -19.48 -11.12 2.09
N THR A 299 -20.13 -9.97 2.26
CA THR A 299 -21.47 -9.87 2.88
C THR A 299 -22.54 -10.34 1.91
N LEU A 300 -22.55 -9.81 0.68
CA LEU A 300 -23.48 -10.19 -0.38
C LEU A 300 -23.24 -11.61 -0.91
N ALA A 301 -21.99 -12.10 -0.84
CA ALA A 301 -21.68 -13.51 -1.10
C ALA A 301 -22.37 -14.46 -0.11
N ARG A 302 -22.65 -14.03 1.11
CA ARG A 302 -23.36 -14.83 2.13
C ARG A 302 -24.86 -14.66 2.03
N ASP A 303 -25.30 -13.42 1.89
CA ASP A 303 -26.71 -13.05 1.80
C ASP A 303 -26.89 -11.88 0.83
N PRO A 304 -27.43 -12.13 -0.39
CA PRO A 304 -27.69 -11.09 -1.39
C PRO A 304 -28.69 -10.02 -0.94
N HIS A 305 -29.43 -10.25 0.15
CA HIS A 305 -30.42 -9.32 0.72
C HIS A 305 -29.94 -8.64 2.00
N ALA A 306 -28.68 -8.84 2.38
CA ALA A 306 -28.11 -8.22 3.56
C ALA A 306 -28.19 -6.69 3.50
N ALA A 307 -28.43 -6.06 4.65
CA ALA A 307 -28.33 -4.61 4.76
C ALA A 307 -26.87 -4.18 4.50
N ILE A 308 -26.68 -3.29 3.53
CA ILE A 308 -25.38 -2.76 3.14
C ILE A 308 -25.31 -1.25 3.37
N GLN A 309 -24.13 -0.79 3.77
CA GLN A 309 -23.82 0.63 3.75
C GLN A 309 -23.37 1.00 2.32
N PRO A 310 -24.04 1.95 1.65
CA PRO A 310 -23.72 2.29 0.28
C PRO A 310 -22.36 3.01 0.19
N PRO A 311 -21.56 2.73 -0.85
CA PRO A 311 -20.34 3.49 -1.12
C PRO A 311 -20.68 4.91 -1.56
N VAL A 312 -19.74 5.83 -1.35
CA VAL A 312 -19.87 7.26 -1.66
C VAL A 312 -18.76 7.68 -2.60
N TRP A 313 -19.12 8.17 -3.79
CA TRP A 313 -18.13 8.64 -4.77
C TRP A 313 -17.45 9.95 -4.34
N ARG A 314 -18.25 10.99 -4.10
CA ARG A 314 -17.91 12.37 -3.67
C ARG A 314 -16.44 12.81 -3.78
N ARG A 315 -15.86 12.73 -4.98
CA ARG A 315 -14.45 13.05 -5.25
C ARG A 315 -14.16 14.55 -5.15
N GLU A 316 -15.18 15.39 -5.25
CA GLU A 316 -15.06 16.85 -5.10
C GLU A 316 -14.54 17.29 -3.73
N ILE A 317 -14.60 16.43 -2.70
CA ILE A 317 -14.04 16.70 -1.36
C ILE A 317 -12.53 16.98 -1.42
N PHE A 318 -11.83 16.34 -2.35
CA PHE A 318 -10.39 16.52 -2.56
C PHE A 318 -10.08 17.14 -3.93
N GLY A 319 -10.98 18.01 -4.42
CA GLY A 319 -10.71 18.89 -5.55
C GLY A 319 -9.98 20.16 -5.12
N ALA A 320 -9.17 20.72 -6.02
CA ALA A 320 -8.49 21.98 -5.82
C ALA A 320 -9.45 23.16 -5.73
N ARG A 321 -9.02 24.19 -5.01
CA ARG A 321 -9.73 25.45 -4.91
C ARG A 321 -9.71 26.19 -6.24
N VAL A 322 -10.65 27.10 -6.43
CA VAL A 322 -10.72 27.98 -7.59
C VAL A 322 -10.62 29.43 -7.12
N PRO A 323 -9.48 30.13 -7.35
CA PRO A 323 -8.22 29.61 -7.89
C PRO A 323 -7.44 28.74 -6.87
N PRO A 324 -6.56 27.83 -7.33
CA PRO A 324 -5.71 27.05 -6.43
C PRO A 324 -4.77 27.96 -5.65
N ARG A 325 -4.57 27.68 -4.35
CA ARG A 325 -3.72 28.49 -3.45
C ARG A 325 -2.89 27.62 -2.54
N VAL A 326 -1.58 27.52 -2.80
CA VAL A 326 -0.65 26.85 -1.89
C VAL A 326 -0.42 27.71 -0.65
N THR A 327 -0.72 27.17 0.54
CA THR A 327 -0.61 27.88 1.84
C THR A 327 0.40 27.25 2.78
N CYS A 328 0.92 26.08 2.45
CA CYS A 328 1.90 25.35 3.25
C CYS A 328 3.15 25.04 2.42
N ILE A 329 4.28 24.85 3.09
CA ILE A 329 5.50 24.35 2.45
C ILE A 329 5.40 22.83 2.33
N HIS A 330 5.45 22.32 1.10
CA HIS A 330 5.39 20.88 0.81
C HIS A 330 6.75 20.37 0.36
N HIS A 331 7.63 20.07 1.32
CA HIS A 331 8.98 19.56 1.06
C HIS A 331 8.99 18.22 0.30
N GLU A 332 7.91 17.45 0.40
CA GLU A 332 7.72 16.18 -0.29
C GLU A 332 7.65 16.30 -1.83
N TYR A 333 7.33 17.49 -2.34
CA TYR A 333 7.22 17.82 -3.77
C TYR A 333 8.23 18.88 -4.24
N GLN A 334 9.24 19.20 -3.42
CA GLN A 334 10.32 20.11 -3.82
C GLN A 334 11.28 19.38 -4.77
N ASN A 335 11.43 19.88 -5.99
CA ASN A 335 12.39 19.37 -6.97
C ASN A 335 13.81 19.54 -6.44
N ILE A 336 14.51 18.42 -6.24
CA ILE A 336 15.97 18.40 -6.11
C ILE A 336 16.49 17.93 -7.45
N ALA A 337 17.43 18.68 -8.03
CA ALA A 337 18.08 18.34 -9.29
C ALA A 337 18.39 16.84 -9.36
N ASP A 338 17.93 16.20 -10.42
CA ASP A 338 18.00 14.76 -10.64
C ASP A 338 19.46 14.30 -10.72
N HIS A 339 20.07 14.01 -9.58
CA HIS A 339 21.12 13.01 -9.51
C HIS A 339 20.44 11.65 -9.50
N ALA A 340 19.82 11.30 -10.63
CA ALA A 340 19.37 9.94 -10.88
C ALA A 340 20.62 9.05 -10.94
N THR A 341 21.05 8.53 -9.80
CA THR A 341 21.76 7.25 -9.82
C THR A 341 20.75 6.27 -10.39
N SER A 342 20.99 5.87 -11.64
CA SER A 342 20.40 4.69 -12.26
C SER A 342 20.85 3.48 -11.43
N ASP A 343 20.31 3.32 -10.23
CA ASP A 343 20.51 2.12 -9.44
C ASP A 343 19.77 1.04 -10.20
N SER A 344 20.53 0.31 -11.01
CA SER A 344 20.07 -0.87 -11.72
C SER A 344 19.31 -1.72 -10.71
N THR A 345 18.03 -1.98 -10.97
CA THR A 345 17.18 -2.75 -10.07
C THR A 345 17.57 -4.24 -10.00
N ASN A 346 18.66 -4.62 -10.66
CA ASN A 346 19.29 -5.93 -10.57
C ASN A 346 19.94 -6.11 -9.19
N GLY A 347 19.55 -7.16 -8.47
CA GLY A 347 20.17 -7.54 -7.19
C GLY A 347 19.51 -6.96 -5.94
N MET A 348 18.22 -6.60 -6.01
CA MET A 348 17.44 -6.22 -4.84
C MET A 348 17.06 -7.44 -3.99
N ALA A 349 17.24 -7.34 -2.68
CA ALA A 349 16.76 -8.31 -1.71
C ALA A 349 15.46 -7.80 -1.09
N HIS A 350 14.50 -8.71 -0.96
CA HIS A 350 13.23 -8.45 -0.29
C HIS A 350 13.18 -9.30 0.98
N GLU A 351 12.91 -8.68 2.12
CA GLU A 351 12.91 -9.34 3.43
C GLU A 351 11.79 -8.78 4.31
N SER A 352 11.23 -9.61 5.19
CA SER A 352 10.25 -9.17 6.20
C SER A 352 10.82 -9.27 7.61
N PHE A 353 10.61 -8.21 8.38
CA PHE A 353 11.07 -8.10 9.76
C PHE A 353 9.88 -8.12 10.71
N PHE A 354 9.96 -8.92 11.77
CA PHE A 354 8.90 -9.00 12.78
C PHE A 354 9.32 -8.29 14.07
N PHE A 355 8.41 -7.47 14.58
CA PHE A 355 8.54 -6.71 15.81
C PHE A 355 7.41 -7.11 16.76
N GLY A 356 7.70 -8.03 17.69
CA GLY A 356 6.78 -8.40 18.75
C GLY A 356 6.80 -7.42 19.92
N PRO A 357 5.99 -7.65 20.96
CA PRO A 357 5.93 -6.80 22.15
C PRO A 357 7.30 -6.60 22.80
N SER A 358 8.10 -7.67 22.92
CA SER A 358 9.44 -7.61 23.52
C SER A 358 10.39 -6.74 22.70
N GLU A 359 10.41 -6.89 21.38
CA GLU A 359 11.24 -6.06 20.50
C GLU A 359 10.81 -4.59 20.58
N ILE A 360 9.52 -4.30 20.52
CA ILE A 360 8.97 -2.93 20.64
C ILE A 360 9.33 -2.30 21.99
N LEU A 361 9.24 -3.06 23.09
CA LEU A 361 9.60 -2.58 24.42
C LEU A 361 11.09 -2.24 24.53
N VAL A 362 11.97 -3.09 23.97
CA VAL A 362 13.42 -2.83 23.94
C VAL A 362 13.75 -1.57 23.13
N LEU A 363 13.10 -1.39 21.98
CA LEU A 363 13.22 -0.19 21.17
C LEU A 363 12.80 1.06 21.93
N ARG A 364 11.65 1.00 22.61
CA ARG A 364 11.10 2.11 23.38
C ARG A 364 12.00 2.51 24.54
N LYS A 365 12.58 1.55 25.26
CA LYS A 365 13.52 1.80 26.37
C LYS A 365 14.81 2.52 25.96
N ARG A 366 15.16 2.55 24.66
CA ARG A 366 16.32 3.30 24.14
C ARG A 366 16.04 4.77 23.92
N LEU A 367 14.77 5.18 24.00
CA LEU A 367 14.40 6.57 23.89
C LEU A 367 14.57 7.28 25.24
N PRO A 368 14.94 8.57 25.23
CA PRO A 368 14.79 9.44 26.40
C PRO A 368 13.37 9.35 26.98
N LEU A 369 13.21 9.45 28.30
CA LEU A 369 11.93 9.26 29.01
C LEU A 369 10.77 10.07 28.37
N HIS A 370 11.02 11.34 28.01
CA HIS A 370 10.02 12.22 27.40
C HIS A 370 9.56 11.79 25.99
N LEU A 371 10.30 10.91 25.30
CA LEU A 371 9.95 10.35 24.00
C LEU A 371 9.39 8.92 24.08
N GLN A 372 9.40 8.29 25.25
CA GLN A 372 8.91 6.92 25.42
C GLN A 372 7.39 6.80 25.24
N ASN A 373 6.65 7.91 25.26
CA ASN A 373 5.20 7.95 24.99
C ASN A 373 4.84 7.97 23.49
N CYS A 374 5.74 7.54 22.59
CA CYS A 374 5.49 7.50 21.14
C CYS A 374 4.58 6.36 20.70
N SER A 375 3.92 6.51 19.55
CA SER A 375 3.20 5.36 18.98
C SER A 375 4.19 4.32 18.45
N THR A 376 3.77 3.06 18.35
CA THR A 376 4.58 2.01 17.71
C THR A 376 4.94 2.39 16.28
N PHE A 377 4.00 3.00 15.54
CA PHE A 377 4.25 3.52 14.19
C PHE A 377 5.37 4.57 14.17
N GLU A 378 5.36 5.55 15.07
CA GLU A 378 6.40 6.58 15.15
C GLU A 378 7.78 5.98 15.48
N LEU A 379 7.81 5.07 16.45
CA LEU A 379 9.02 4.38 16.89
C LEU A 379 9.64 3.54 15.76
N LEU A 380 8.83 2.74 15.08
CA LEU A 380 9.29 1.89 13.98
C LEU A 380 9.68 2.74 12.76
N SER A 381 8.93 3.80 12.42
CA SER A 381 9.31 4.70 11.31
C SER A 381 10.67 5.34 11.55
N ALA A 382 10.95 5.83 12.76
CA ALA A 382 12.25 6.38 13.14
C ALA A 382 13.37 5.33 13.06
N CYS A 383 13.09 4.11 13.53
CA CYS A 383 14.02 2.99 13.48
C CYS A 383 14.37 2.61 12.03
N LEU A 384 13.34 2.46 11.19
CA LEU A 384 13.50 2.08 9.78
C LEU A 384 14.25 3.15 9.00
N TRP A 385 13.90 4.43 9.18
CA TRP A 385 14.59 5.55 8.54
C TRP A 385 16.09 5.52 8.84
N LYS A 386 16.45 5.50 10.13
CA LYS A 386 17.84 5.47 10.57
C LYS A 386 18.57 4.22 10.07
N CYS A 387 17.98 3.03 10.23
CA CYS A 387 18.61 1.78 9.80
C CYS A 387 18.81 1.72 8.29
N ARG A 388 17.82 2.18 7.52
CA ARG A 388 17.87 2.21 6.05
C ARG A 388 18.97 3.15 5.55
N THR A 389 19.03 4.37 6.05
CA THR A 389 20.09 5.34 5.67
C THR A 389 21.48 4.80 5.97
N MET A 390 21.69 4.22 7.16
CA MET A 390 22.97 3.60 7.52
C MET A 390 23.33 2.40 6.64
N ALA A 391 22.33 1.62 6.23
CA ALA A 391 22.52 0.41 5.43
C ALA A 391 22.87 0.72 3.97
N LEU A 392 22.29 1.78 3.42
CA LEU A 392 22.56 2.26 2.06
C LEU A 392 23.90 2.99 1.92
N ASN A 393 24.54 3.34 3.04
CA ASN A 393 25.79 4.10 3.04
C ASN A 393 25.71 5.38 2.19
N VAL A 394 24.58 6.09 2.33
CA VAL A 394 24.30 7.35 1.62
C VAL A 394 25.40 8.37 1.91
N ASN A 395 25.71 9.22 0.93
CA ASN A 395 26.69 10.30 1.10
C ASN A 395 26.38 11.10 2.39
N PRO A 396 27.34 11.27 3.31
CA PRO A 396 27.14 11.97 4.58
C PRO A 396 26.52 13.37 4.48
N ASN A 397 26.74 14.06 3.36
CA ASN A 397 26.26 15.42 3.10
C ASN A 397 24.91 15.48 2.37
N GLU A 398 24.44 14.36 1.84
CA GLU A 398 23.11 14.27 1.24
C GLU A 398 22.02 14.38 2.30
N GLU A 399 20.90 14.94 1.86
CA GLU A 399 19.69 14.99 2.67
C GLU A 399 18.82 13.77 2.37
N VAL A 400 18.45 13.07 3.43
CA VAL A 400 17.60 11.89 3.41
C VAL A 400 16.30 12.18 4.12
N GLY A 401 15.23 11.54 3.68
CA GLY A 401 13.90 11.78 4.23
C GLY A 401 13.13 10.52 4.57
N VAL A 402 12.20 10.67 5.52
CA VAL A 402 11.14 9.70 5.76
C VAL A 402 9.78 10.36 5.66
N SER A 403 8.91 9.83 4.81
CA SER A 403 7.52 10.28 4.70
C SER A 403 6.59 9.30 5.38
N CYS A 404 5.66 9.81 6.16
CA CYS A 404 4.66 8.98 6.84
C CYS A 404 3.31 9.16 6.17
N PHE A 405 2.67 8.09 5.72
CA PHE A 405 1.30 8.16 5.22
C PHE A 405 0.37 8.55 6.37
N ILE A 406 -0.39 9.63 6.20
CA ILE A 406 -1.32 10.15 7.19
C ILE A 406 -2.68 10.24 6.53
N THR A 407 -3.59 9.37 6.98
CA THR A 407 -4.98 9.38 6.54
C THR A 407 -5.69 10.70 6.89
N ALA A 408 -6.56 11.15 5.99
CA ALA A 408 -7.50 12.25 6.19
C ALA A 408 -8.78 11.81 6.91
N HIS A 409 -9.06 10.51 6.99
CA HIS A 409 -10.17 9.97 7.78
C HIS A 409 -10.04 10.41 9.24
N GLY A 410 -11.17 10.88 9.80
CA GLY A 410 -11.27 11.45 11.15
C GLY A 410 -10.58 12.81 11.33
N LYS A 411 -10.06 13.43 10.26
CA LYS A 411 -9.41 14.76 10.30
C LYS A 411 -10.04 15.76 9.35
N VAL A 412 -10.58 15.26 8.24
CA VAL A 412 -11.44 15.98 7.30
C VAL A 412 -12.82 15.34 7.37
N LYS A 413 -13.88 16.10 7.08
CA LYS A 413 -15.26 15.58 7.00
C LYS A 413 -15.41 14.73 5.75
N ILE A 414 -15.06 13.45 5.87
CA ILE A 414 -15.17 12.44 4.82
C ILE A 414 -16.35 11.53 5.18
N PRO A 415 -17.32 11.30 4.27
CA PRO A 415 -18.40 10.34 4.49
C PRO A 415 -17.86 8.93 4.75
N ASP A 416 -18.51 8.17 5.62
CA ASP A 416 -18.04 6.83 6.00
C ASP A 416 -17.94 5.85 4.81
N GLY A 417 -18.78 6.00 3.79
CA GLY A 417 -18.74 5.18 2.57
C GLY A 417 -17.75 5.68 1.51
N TYR A 418 -17.00 6.76 1.76
CA TYR A 418 -16.00 7.24 0.81
C TYR A 418 -14.89 6.20 0.64
N TYR A 419 -14.59 5.88 -0.61
CA TYR A 419 -13.64 4.82 -0.95
C TYR A 419 -12.51 5.29 -1.87
N GLY A 420 -12.42 6.58 -2.20
CA GLY A 420 -11.29 7.14 -2.94
C GLY A 420 -10.02 7.27 -2.08
N ASN A 421 -8.96 7.87 -2.63
CA ASN A 421 -7.77 8.15 -1.84
C ASN A 421 -8.06 9.28 -0.84
N ALA A 422 -7.61 9.10 0.40
CA ALA A 422 -7.79 10.08 1.47
C ALA A 422 -6.56 10.11 2.41
N PHE A 423 -5.38 10.45 1.88
CA PHE A 423 -4.16 10.56 2.67
C PHE A 423 -3.15 11.54 2.07
N VAL A 424 -2.22 12.01 2.89
CA VAL A 424 -1.03 12.77 2.48
C VAL A 424 0.20 12.15 3.13
N PHE A 425 1.40 12.50 2.66
CA PHE A 425 2.66 11.92 3.15
C PHE A 425 3.74 13.00 3.34
N PRO A 426 3.60 13.86 4.36
CA PRO A 426 4.60 14.87 4.65
C PRO A 426 5.94 14.22 5.00
N ILE A 427 7.01 14.92 4.66
CA ILE A 427 8.37 14.42 4.78
C ILE A 427 9.12 15.04 5.97
N ALA A 428 9.78 14.18 6.74
CA ALA A 428 10.81 14.56 7.70
C ALA A 428 12.18 14.46 7.03
N LEU A 429 13.01 15.49 7.13
CA LEU A 429 14.30 15.59 6.43
C LEU A 429 15.46 15.72 7.43
N SER A 430 16.60 15.12 7.11
CA SER A 430 17.86 15.27 7.85
C SER A 430 19.06 15.01 6.95
N LYS A 431 20.22 15.59 7.27
CA LYS A 431 21.49 15.13 6.69
C LYS A 431 21.76 13.68 7.08
N ALA A 432 22.27 12.88 6.13
CA ALA A 432 22.55 11.46 6.34
C ALA A 432 23.54 11.24 7.50
N SER A 433 24.60 12.04 7.59
CA SER A 433 25.58 12.01 8.68
C SER A 433 24.97 12.24 10.06
N LEU A 434 24.15 13.29 10.21
CA LEU A 434 23.48 13.63 11.45
C LEU A 434 22.51 12.52 11.86
N LEU A 435 21.66 12.06 10.94
CA LEU A 435 20.73 10.97 11.21
C LEU A 435 21.45 9.70 11.66
N CYS A 436 22.58 9.35 11.02
CA CYS A 436 23.35 8.16 11.35
C CYS A 436 24.05 8.25 12.71
N ARG A 437 24.63 9.41 13.06
CA ARG A 437 25.41 9.59 14.29
C ARG A 437 24.55 9.85 15.54
N SER A 438 23.37 10.47 15.38
CA SER A 438 22.50 10.85 16.50
C SER A 438 21.75 9.68 17.14
N SER A 439 21.03 9.91 18.25
CA SER A 439 20.21 8.89 18.91
C SER A 439 18.97 8.51 18.07
N LEU A 440 18.27 7.43 18.42
CA LEU A 440 16.94 7.14 17.84
C LEU A 440 15.92 8.25 18.18
N GLY A 441 16.07 8.87 19.35
CA GLY A 441 15.24 10.01 19.76
C GLY A 441 15.33 11.20 18.81
N TYR A 442 16.50 11.44 18.21
CA TYR A 442 16.68 12.47 17.17
C TYR A 442 15.76 12.21 15.98
N ALA A 443 15.82 11.01 15.37
CA ALA A 443 14.98 10.64 14.23
C ALA A 443 13.48 10.73 14.57
N LEU A 444 13.09 10.25 15.76
CA LEU A 444 11.71 10.33 16.24
C LEU A 444 11.24 11.78 16.45
N GLY A 445 12.12 12.65 16.92
CA GLY A 445 11.86 14.09 17.09
C GLY A 445 11.42 14.73 15.77
N PHE A 446 12.19 14.52 14.69
CA PHE A 446 11.85 15.04 13.35
C PHE A 446 10.51 14.53 12.82
N ILE A 447 10.18 13.25 13.05
CA ILE A 447 8.88 12.70 12.66
C ILE A 447 7.74 13.39 13.42
N ARG A 448 7.90 13.58 14.74
CA ARG A 448 6.90 14.26 15.58
C ARG A 448 6.74 15.73 15.22
N GLU A 449 7.83 16.43 14.98
CA GLU A 449 7.83 17.83 14.53
C GLU A 449 7.11 17.95 13.18
N THR A 450 7.41 17.09 12.22
CA THR A 450 6.69 17.03 10.93
C THR A 450 5.20 16.80 11.12
N LYS A 451 4.80 15.87 11.98
CA LYS A 451 3.39 15.64 12.32
C LYS A 451 2.74 16.82 13.05
N ALA A 452 3.49 17.59 13.81
CA ALA A 452 3.01 18.79 14.49
C ALA A 452 2.82 19.95 13.51
N ARG A 453 3.77 20.19 12.61
CA ARG A 453 3.70 21.24 11.57
C ARG A 453 2.42 21.13 10.75
N ILE A 454 2.10 19.93 10.26
CA ILE A 454 0.88 19.72 9.47
C ILE A 454 -0.42 19.88 10.28
N ARG A 455 -0.39 19.98 11.63
CA ARG A 455 -1.59 20.26 12.46
C ARG A 455 -1.85 21.76 12.57
N ILE A 456 -0.82 22.59 12.43
CA ILE A 456 -0.91 24.03 12.58
C ILE A 456 -1.48 24.60 11.27
N ARG A 457 -2.35 25.60 11.40
CA ARG A 457 -2.81 26.41 10.27
C ARG A 457 -1.70 27.43 10.03
N GLU A 458 -0.69 27.09 9.22
CA GLU A 458 0.30 28.11 8.83
C GLU A 458 -0.40 29.12 7.92
N VAL A 459 -0.74 30.27 8.50
CA VAL A 459 -1.02 31.50 7.77
C VAL A 459 0.19 32.39 8.03
N SER A 460 1.16 32.36 7.14
CA SER A 460 2.22 33.37 7.11
C SER A 460 2.27 34.01 5.74
N GLY A 461 1.30 34.90 5.50
CA GLY A 461 1.54 36.08 4.69
C GLY A 461 2.52 36.99 5.43
N GLY A 462 3.82 36.70 5.29
CA GLY A 462 4.89 37.58 5.73
C GLY A 462 5.22 38.55 4.61
N SER A 463 4.67 39.76 4.68
CA SER A 463 5.10 40.91 3.89
C SER A 463 6.62 41.07 4.01
N TYR A 464 7.33 41.04 2.89
CA TYR A 464 8.68 41.59 2.80
C TYR A 464 8.57 43.07 3.17
N GLY A 465 9.06 43.42 4.37
CA GLY A 465 9.32 44.80 4.73
C GLY A 465 10.43 45.33 3.83
N SER A 466 10.05 46.06 2.79
CA SER A 466 10.94 47.00 2.11
C SER A 466 11.44 48.00 3.15
N GLN A 467 12.69 47.86 3.59
CA GLN A 467 13.39 48.95 4.24
C GLN A 467 13.43 50.12 3.27
N GLY A 468 12.81 51.23 3.68
CA GLY A 468 12.76 52.46 2.94
C GLY A 468 14.16 53.01 2.70
N ALA A 469 14.44 53.31 1.44
CA ALA A 469 15.41 54.33 1.07
C ALA A 469 14.76 55.69 1.29
N SER A 470 15.31 56.48 2.21
CA SER A 470 15.12 57.93 2.24
C SER A 470 16.35 58.58 2.87
N ASN A 471 17.22 59.04 1.97
CA ASN A 471 18.10 60.22 2.01
C ASN A 471 18.44 60.85 3.38
N VAL A 472 19.74 60.86 3.70
CA VAL A 472 20.55 62.10 3.79
C VAL A 472 21.87 61.83 3.09
#